data_AF-A0A6A7BYX0-F1
#
_entry.id   AF-A0A6A7BYX0-F1
#
_cell.length_a   1.000
_cell.length_b   1.000
_cell.length_c   1.000
_cell.angle_alpha   90.00
_cell.angle_beta   90.00
_cell.angle_gamma   90.00
#
_symmetry.space_group_name_H-M   'P 1'
#
loop_
_entity.id
_entity.type
_entity.pdbx_description
1 polymer ?
#
loop_
_entity_poly.entity_id
_entity_poly.type
_entity_poly.pdbx_seq_one_letter_code
_entity_poly.pdbx_strand_id
1 'polypeptide(L)'
;LALAGLSSAHFTLKWPPTAGFIDENEPKSPCGGATVNVNSSSPRVGVDQFPISIQSSHPQGEWLIRGTTDTKEPYNFITLAPVISTKGIGQFCLPSGHAPKDWAGKSGIIQVITTGEDGRLYQCGPVNFVSGSSTDTGTAGCRNNSGFSASWTTHQTLTNSSSASSGTSSASSTTASASSTSTQKSDASLKNKAGFLTGLGFFFA
;
A
#
# COMPACT_ATOMS: atom_id res chain seq x y z
N LEU A 1 6.21 -29.73 -15.47
CA LEU A 1 5.77 -28.34 -15.19
C LEU A 1 5.53 -28.23 -13.70
N ALA A 2 6.50 -27.69 -12.94
CA ALA A 2 6.28 -27.40 -11.54
C ALA A 2 5.46 -26.10 -11.44
N LEU A 3 4.30 -26.16 -10.77
CA LEU A 3 3.64 -24.96 -10.27
C LEU A 3 4.54 -24.40 -9.15
N ALA A 4 5.51 -23.56 -9.52
CA ALA A 4 6.16 -22.70 -8.56
C ALA A 4 5.07 -21.73 -8.06
N GLY A 5 4.59 -21.94 -6.83
CA GLY A 5 3.68 -21.00 -6.20
C GLY A 5 4.35 -19.64 -6.17
N LEU A 6 3.67 -18.61 -6.70
CA LEU A 6 4.09 -17.23 -6.52
C LEU A 6 3.89 -16.89 -5.04
N SER A 7 4.90 -17.13 -4.21
CA SER A 7 4.93 -16.57 -2.88
C SER A 7 5.12 -15.06 -3.03
N SER A 8 4.05 -14.29 -2.86
CA SER A 8 4.17 -12.83 -2.78
C SER A 8 5.03 -12.48 -1.58
N ALA A 9 6.04 -11.64 -1.77
CA ALA A 9 6.90 -11.19 -0.67
C ALA A 9 6.34 -9.91 -0.02
N HIS A 10 5.87 -10.03 1.22
CA HIS A 10 5.33 -8.95 2.05
C HIS A 10 6.41 -8.15 2.77
N PHE A 11 6.00 -7.03 3.37
CA PHE A 11 6.83 -6.35 4.38
C PHE A 11 6.08 -6.17 5.69
N THR A 12 6.74 -5.63 6.71
CA THR A 12 6.07 -5.11 7.90
C THR A 12 6.70 -3.81 8.30
N LEU A 13 5.89 -2.77 8.47
CA LEU A 13 6.35 -1.51 9.06
C LEU A 13 6.53 -1.70 10.58
N LYS A 14 7.78 -1.72 11.02
CA LYS A 14 8.17 -1.92 12.43
C LYS A 14 8.22 -0.61 13.21
N TRP A 15 8.64 0.48 12.57
CA TRP A 15 8.62 1.82 13.17
C TRP A 15 8.39 2.93 12.13
N PRO A 16 7.53 3.94 12.40
CA PRO A 16 6.49 3.91 13.44
C PRO A 16 5.63 2.64 13.29
N PRO A 17 5.14 2.01 14.37
CA PRO A 17 4.53 0.69 14.27
C PRO A 17 3.32 0.70 13.32
N THR A 18 3.19 -0.36 12.52
CA THR A 18 2.04 -0.51 11.62
C THR A 18 0.71 -0.44 12.39
N ALA A 19 -0.29 0.18 11.78
CA ALA A 19 -1.68 0.18 12.24
C ALA A 19 -2.29 -1.24 12.22
N GLY A 20 -1.66 -2.16 11.49
CA GLY A 20 -2.05 -3.55 11.36
C GLY A 20 -1.43 -4.16 10.10
N PHE A 21 -1.17 -5.47 10.15
CA PHE A 21 -0.76 -6.24 8.97
C PHE A 21 -1.85 -7.27 8.68
N ILE A 22 -2.46 -7.15 7.50
CA ILE A 22 -3.47 -8.09 6.99
C ILE A 22 -2.94 -8.58 5.66
N ASP A 23 -2.33 -9.75 5.66
CA ASP A 23 -1.55 -10.33 4.56
C ASP A 23 -2.29 -10.23 3.22
N GLU A 24 -3.55 -10.66 3.17
CA GLU A 24 -4.35 -10.72 1.95
C GLU A 24 -4.80 -9.33 1.45
N ASN A 25 -4.71 -8.32 2.32
CA ASN A 25 -5.10 -6.95 2.03
C ASN A 25 -3.91 -6.02 1.88
N GLU A 26 -2.68 -6.46 2.11
CA GLU A 26 -1.49 -5.61 1.98
C GLU A 26 -1.40 -4.89 0.61
N PRO A 27 -1.84 -5.49 -0.52
CA PRO A 27 -1.92 -4.79 -1.81
C PRO A 27 -3.00 -3.70 -1.90
N LYS A 28 -3.89 -3.57 -0.91
CA LYS A 28 -5.00 -2.60 -0.92
C LYS A 28 -4.56 -1.26 -0.38
N SER A 29 -4.53 -0.26 -1.24
CA SER A 29 -4.34 1.15 -0.87
C SER A 29 -5.44 1.64 0.08
N PRO A 30 -5.14 2.59 1.00
CA PRO A 30 -3.83 3.19 1.24
C PRO A 30 -2.99 2.49 2.30
N CYS A 31 -3.58 1.63 3.14
CA CYS A 31 -2.94 1.14 4.36
C CYS A 31 -3.00 -0.39 4.51
N GLY A 32 -3.08 -1.14 3.41
CA GLY A 32 -3.08 -2.59 3.44
C GLY A 32 -4.36 -3.17 4.07
N GLY A 33 -5.47 -2.44 3.96
CA GLY A 33 -6.74 -2.77 4.62
C GLY A 33 -6.79 -2.51 6.13
N ALA A 34 -5.72 -2.01 6.76
CA ALA A 34 -5.74 -1.67 8.18
C ALA A 34 -6.55 -0.38 8.45
N THR A 35 -7.36 -0.39 9.51
CA THR A 35 -7.98 0.83 10.04
C THR A 35 -6.95 1.61 10.87
N VAL A 36 -6.60 2.81 10.40
CA VAL A 36 -5.60 3.65 11.09
C VAL A 36 -6.29 4.49 12.16
N ASN A 37 -6.00 4.19 13.43
CA ASN A 37 -6.50 4.96 14.57
C ASN A 37 -5.39 5.88 15.10
N VAL A 38 -5.52 7.17 14.84
CA VAL A 38 -4.57 8.18 15.37
C VAL A 38 -5.12 8.77 16.67
N ASN A 39 -4.33 8.73 17.74
CA ASN A 39 -4.72 9.25 19.05
C ASN A 39 -3.50 9.71 19.86
N SER A 40 -3.70 10.16 21.10
CA SER A 40 -2.64 10.68 21.97
C SER A 40 -1.56 9.66 22.36
N SER A 41 -1.85 8.36 22.25
CA SER A 41 -0.89 7.27 22.49
C SER A 41 -0.08 6.88 21.24
N SER A 42 -0.41 7.43 20.06
CA SER A 42 0.38 7.21 18.85
C SER A 42 1.81 7.73 19.04
N PRO A 43 2.83 7.04 18.52
CA PRO A 43 4.24 7.42 18.66
C PRO A 43 4.51 8.88 18.28
N ARG A 44 5.41 9.51 19.02
CA ARG A 44 5.86 10.87 18.72
C ARG A 44 7.05 10.82 17.76
N VAL A 45 6.94 11.50 16.63
CA VAL A 45 8.01 11.59 15.63
C VAL A 45 8.39 13.04 15.40
N GLY A 46 9.68 13.34 15.44
CA GLY A 46 10.23 14.67 15.22
C GLY A 46 10.18 15.04 13.74
N VAL A 47 9.63 16.21 13.40
CA VAL A 47 9.54 16.65 11.99
C VAL A 47 10.91 16.86 11.34
N ASP A 48 11.93 17.22 12.11
CA ASP A 48 13.28 17.46 11.58
C ASP A 48 14.05 16.16 11.36
N GLN A 49 13.73 15.07 12.07
CA GLN A 49 14.32 13.75 11.87
C GLN A 49 13.51 12.68 12.60
N PHE A 50 13.22 11.56 11.95
CA PHE A 50 12.69 10.36 12.60
C PHE A 50 13.11 9.08 11.86
N PRO A 51 13.35 7.97 12.57
CA PRO A 51 13.68 6.71 11.92
C PRO A 51 12.44 6.06 11.31
N ILE A 52 12.64 5.24 10.28
CA ILE A 52 11.63 4.33 9.73
C ILE A 52 12.27 2.95 9.66
N SER A 53 11.65 1.96 10.30
CA SER A 53 12.13 0.57 10.27
C SER A 53 11.13 -0.35 9.58
N ILE A 54 11.64 -1.13 8.63
CA ILE A 54 10.87 -2.00 7.74
C ILE A 54 11.47 -3.40 7.83
N GLN A 55 10.64 -4.41 8.01
CA GLN A 55 11.04 -5.81 7.82
C GLN A 55 10.64 -6.24 6.41
N SER A 56 11.63 -6.51 5.54
CA SER A 56 11.39 -6.97 4.17
C SER A 56 11.57 -8.48 4.07
N SER A 57 10.68 -9.15 3.33
CA SER A 57 10.87 -10.53 2.85
C SER A 57 11.32 -10.60 1.38
N HIS A 58 11.29 -9.47 0.65
CA HIS A 58 11.72 -9.41 -0.75
C HIS A 58 13.23 -9.14 -0.84
N PRO A 59 14.00 -9.84 -1.71
CA PRO A 59 15.45 -9.64 -1.87
C PRO A 59 15.85 -8.30 -2.49
N GLN A 60 14.90 -7.59 -3.08
CA GLN A 60 15.05 -6.25 -3.64
C GLN A 60 13.74 -5.48 -3.48
N GLY A 61 13.77 -4.18 -3.21
CA GLY A 61 12.54 -3.40 -3.12
C GLY A 61 12.77 -1.92 -3.33
N GLU A 62 11.76 -1.24 -3.86
CA GLU A 62 11.72 0.23 -3.95
C GLU A 62 10.70 0.78 -2.96
N TRP A 63 11.17 1.58 -2.00
CA TRP A 63 10.35 2.12 -0.93
C TRP A 63 9.97 3.57 -1.21
N LEU A 64 8.67 3.85 -1.24
CA LEU A 64 8.11 5.18 -1.26
C LEU A 64 7.55 5.51 0.14
N ILE A 65 8.09 6.57 0.73
CA ILE A 65 7.67 7.07 2.04
C ILE A 65 6.81 8.32 1.84
N ARG A 66 5.60 8.27 2.39
CA ARG A 66 4.61 9.33 2.34
C ARG A 66 4.10 9.68 3.72
N GLY A 67 3.48 10.85 3.86
CA GLY A 67 2.80 11.23 5.09
C GLY A 67 1.63 12.16 4.84
N THR A 68 0.79 12.30 5.85
CA THR A 68 -0.31 13.27 5.90
C THR A 68 -0.62 13.66 7.35
N THR A 69 -1.25 14.83 7.55
CA THR A 69 -1.87 15.22 8.82
C THR A 69 -3.36 14.93 8.87
N ASP A 70 -3.91 14.34 7.80
CA ASP A 70 -5.29 13.85 7.80
C ASP A 70 -5.38 12.61 8.69
N THR A 71 -6.28 12.66 9.68
CA THR A 71 -6.48 11.56 10.63
C THR A 71 -7.70 10.69 10.29
N LYS A 72 -8.41 11.05 9.21
CA LYS A 72 -9.56 10.33 8.64
C LYS A 72 -9.54 10.47 7.13
N GLU A 73 -10.17 9.52 6.44
CA GLU A 73 -10.33 9.58 4.99
C GLU A 73 -11.24 10.76 4.56
N PRO A 74 -11.02 11.33 3.37
CA PRO A 74 -9.96 11.01 2.40
C PRO A 74 -8.59 11.57 2.82
N TYR A 75 -7.53 10.78 2.65
CA TYR A 75 -6.17 11.19 2.99
C TYR A 75 -5.47 11.91 1.83
N ASN A 76 -4.83 13.04 2.12
CA ASN A 76 -3.97 13.76 1.20
C ASN A 76 -2.51 13.49 1.56
N PHE A 77 -1.94 12.43 0.97
CA PHE A 77 -0.54 12.05 1.19
C PHE A 77 0.40 12.89 0.33
N ILE A 78 1.50 13.36 0.94
CA ILE A 78 2.66 13.91 0.24
C ILE A 78 3.85 12.96 0.36
N THR A 79 4.74 12.98 -0.62
CA THR A 79 6.02 12.25 -0.57
C THR A 79 6.98 12.94 0.39
N LEU A 80 7.57 12.20 1.32
CA LEU A 80 8.46 12.72 2.36
C LEU A 80 9.95 12.56 2.02
N ALA A 81 10.29 11.63 1.14
CA ALA A 81 11.66 11.37 0.71
C ALA A 81 11.70 10.85 -0.74
N PRO A 82 12.83 10.97 -1.46
CA PRO A 82 13.04 10.25 -2.71
C PRO A 82 12.83 8.74 -2.51
N VAL A 83 12.55 8.02 -3.59
CA VAL A 83 12.39 6.56 -3.52
C VAL A 83 13.72 5.92 -3.11
N ILE A 84 13.67 4.91 -2.25
CA ILE A 84 14.84 4.18 -1.79
C ILE A 84 14.85 2.81 -2.46
N SER A 85 15.86 2.53 -3.27
CA SER A 85 16.09 1.17 -3.75
C SER A 85 16.93 0.40 -2.74
N THR A 86 16.56 -0.85 -2.50
CA THR A 86 17.23 -1.71 -1.52
C THR A 86 17.48 -3.09 -2.10
N LYS A 87 18.56 -3.74 -1.63
CA LYS A 87 18.82 -5.16 -1.85
C LYS A 87 19.12 -5.82 -0.51
N GLY A 88 18.51 -6.98 -0.27
CA GLY A 88 18.63 -7.76 0.95
C GLY A 88 17.28 -8.15 1.53
N ILE A 89 17.28 -9.21 2.33
CA ILE A 89 16.13 -9.67 3.12
C ILE A 89 16.44 -9.36 4.59
N GLY A 90 15.43 -8.94 5.35
CA GLY A 90 15.60 -8.62 6.75
C GLY A 90 15.13 -7.21 7.10
N GLN A 91 15.58 -6.74 8.25
CA GLN A 91 15.30 -5.39 8.72
C GLN A 91 16.12 -4.37 7.93
N PHE A 92 15.42 -3.38 7.39
CA PHE A 92 15.93 -2.15 6.85
C PHE A 92 15.56 -1.01 7.79
N CYS A 93 16.47 -0.07 7.99
CA CYS A 93 16.18 1.19 8.63
C CYS A 93 16.64 2.37 7.77
N LEU A 94 15.70 3.29 7.53
CA LEU A 94 16.02 4.66 7.15
C LEU A 94 16.18 5.48 8.44
N PRO A 95 17.40 5.92 8.81
CA PRO A 95 17.62 6.58 10.10
C PRO A 95 17.12 8.03 10.15
N SER A 96 16.89 8.66 9.00
CA SER A 96 16.60 10.09 8.88
C SER A 96 15.49 10.35 7.87
N GLY A 97 14.25 10.07 8.26
CA GLY A 97 13.05 10.59 7.62
C GLY A 97 12.76 12.02 8.07
N HIS A 98 12.11 12.81 7.22
CA HIS A 98 11.76 14.20 7.49
C HIS A 98 10.28 14.44 7.18
N ALA A 99 9.65 15.39 7.88
CA ALA A 99 8.29 15.83 7.60
C ALA A 99 8.24 17.37 7.49
N PRO A 100 7.21 17.94 6.86
CA PRO A 100 7.04 19.39 6.85
C PRO A 100 7.04 19.98 8.26
N LYS A 101 7.75 21.09 8.46
CA LYS A 101 7.92 21.71 9.79
C LYS A 101 6.60 22.19 10.39
N ASP A 102 5.65 22.59 9.55
CA ASP A 102 4.31 23.03 9.96
C ASP A 102 3.41 21.85 10.43
N TRP A 103 3.91 20.62 10.37
CA TRP A 103 3.22 19.46 10.95
C TRP A 103 3.51 19.30 12.43
N ALA A 104 4.53 19.96 12.98
CA ALA A 104 4.80 19.90 14.42
C ALA A 104 3.57 20.29 15.24
N GLY A 105 3.19 19.44 16.19
CA GLY A 105 2.00 19.58 17.02
C GLY A 105 0.73 18.96 16.42
N LYS A 106 0.78 18.41 15.19
CA LYS A 106 -0.35 17.74 14.54
C LYS A 106 -0.23 16.22 14.65
N SER A 107 -1.37 15.56 14.74
CA SER A 107 -1.48 14.11 14.54
C SER A 107 -1.50 13.79 13.04
N GLY A 108 -1.09 12.58 12.66
CA GLY A 108 -1.08 12.17 11.26
C GLY A 108 -0.69 10.71 11.04
N ILE A 109 -0.34 10.41 9.80
CA ILE A 109 -0.09 9.05 9.34
C ILE A 109 1.16 9.06 8.46
N ILE A 110 2.08 8.13 8.71
CA ILE A 110 3.17 7.78 7.80
C ILE A 110 2.73 6.57 6.98
N GLN A 111 2.83 6.67 5.66
CA GLN A 111 2.55 5.58 4.73
C GLN A 111 3.87 5.09 4.12
N VAL A 112 4.08 3.78 4.17
CA VAL A 112 5.18 3.11 3.49
C VAL A 112 4.59 2.25 2.39
N ILE A 113 5.14 2.42 1.20
CA ILE A 113 4.77 1.67 0.01
C ILE A 113 6.01 0.98 -0.51
N THR A 114 5.89 -0.29 -0.89
CA THR A 114 6.92 -0.96 -1.70
C THR A 114 6.39 -1.34 -3.06
N THR A 115 7.25 -1.30 -4.07
CA THR A 115 6.99 -1.86 -5.39
C THR A 115 8.07 -2.88 -5.75
N GLY A 116 7.64 -4.03 -6.24
CA GLY A 116 8.48 -5.10 -6.75
C GLY A 116 7.81 -5.84 -7.90
N GLU A 117 8.35 -7.01 -8.26
CA GLU A 117 7.80 -7.86 -9.33
C GLU A 117 6.39 -8.38 -8.97
N ASP A 118 6.11 -8.52 -7.69
CA ASP A 118 4.83 -9.01 -7.14
C ASP A 118 3.75 -7.91 -7.00
N GLY A 119 4.06 -6.67 -7.43
CA GLY A 119 3.14 -5.54 -7.37
C GLY A 119 3.45 -4.54 -6.25
N ARG A 120 2.43 -3.80 -5.82
CA ARG A 120 2.54 -2.70 -4.84
C ARG A 120 1.87 -3.09 -3.53
N LEU A 121 2.57 -2.88 -2.42
CA LEU A 121 2.12 -3.21 -1.08
C LEU A 121 2.14 -1.96 -0.19
N TYR A 122 1.24 -1.91 0.80
CA TYR A 122 0.94 -0.70 1.56
C TYR A 122 0.84 -0.99 3.05
N GLN A 123 1.50 -0.16 3.87
CA GLN A 123 1.26 -0.12 5.31
C GLN A 123 1.32 1.31 5.83
N CYS A 124 0.60 1.57 6.91
CA CYS A 124 0.52 2.89 7.54
C CYS A 124 0.84 2.79 9.02
N GLY A 125 1.53 3.79 9.57
CA GLY A 125 1.76 3.95 11.01
C GLY A 125 1.15 5.27 11.50
N PRO A 126 0.28 5.27 12.53
CA PRO A 126 -0.24 6.49 13.12
C PRO A 126 0.86 7.19 13.93
N VAL A 127 0.94 8.51 13.86
CA VAL A 127 1.97 9.30 14.57
C VAL A 127 1.42 10.61 15.12
N ASN A 128 2.13 11.16 16.10
CA ASN A 128 2.02 12.54 16.54
C ASN A 128 3.31 13.29 16.20
N PHE A 129 3.23 14.22 15.26
CA PHE A 129 4.38 15.03 14.87
C PHE A 129 4.76 16.01 15.98
N VAL A 130 6.05 16.08 16.31
CA VAL A 130 6.60 17.03 17.29
C VAL A 130 7.74 17.83 16.67
N SER A 131 8.05 18.99 17.23
CA SER A 131 9.21 19.78 16.80
C SER A 131 10.53 19.03 17.07
N GLY A 132 11.57 19.30 16.28
CA GLY A 132 12.89 18.74 16.49
C GLY A 132 13.08 17.37 15.85
N SER A 133 14.17 16.72 16.26
CA SER A 133 14.53 15.36 15.87
C SER A 133 14.07 14.35 16.92
N SER A 134 13.78 13.13 16.49
CA SER A 134 13.46 11.98 17.35
C SER A 134 14.31 10.79 16.92
N THR A 135 14.80 10.04 17.90
CA THR A 135 15.58 8.80 17.69
C THR A 135 14.86 7.58 18.25
N ASP A 136 13.66 7.77 18.80
CA ASP A 136 12.82 6.67 19.28
C ASP A 136 12.47 5.74 18.13
N THR A 137 12.53 4.44 18.40
CA THR A 137 12.21 3.35 17.48
C THR A 137 11.29 2.31 18.14
N GLY A 138 10.74 2.63 19.32
CA GLY A 138 10.07 1.66 20.17
C GLY A 138 10.96 0.44 20.42
N THR A 139 10.38 -0.74 20.30
CA THR A 139 11.10 -2.02 20.41
C THR A 139 11.72 -2.49 19.10
N ALA A 140 11.49 -1.80 17.98
CA ALA A 140 11.96 -2.23 16.66
C ALA A 140 13.47 -2.04 16.50
N GLY A 141 14.03 -1.00 17.14
CA GLY A 141 15.38 -0.55 16.82
C GLY A 141 15.47 0.05 15.41
N CYS A 142 16.62 0.64 15.09
CA CYS A 142 16.95 1.11 13.75
C CYS A 142 18.31 0.55 13.33
N ARG A 143 18.29 -0.63 12.72
CA ARG A 143 19.48 -1.32 12.21
C ARG A 143 19.18 -1.98 10.88
N ASN A 144 20.19 -2.04 10.02
CA ASN A 144 20.13 -2.82 8.79
C ASN A 144 20.64 -4.23 9.09
N ASN A 145 19.95 -5.23 8.57
CA ASN A 145 20.44 -6.61 8.61
C ASN A 145 21.76 -6.72 7.84
N SER A 146 22.63 -7.67 8.22
CA SER A 146 23.87 -7.92 7.48
C SER A 146 23.58 -8.30 6.03
N GLY A 147 24.31 -7.70 5.09
CA GLY A 147 24.08 -7.89 3.65
C GLY A 147 22.94 -7.06 3.06
N PHE A 148 22.29 -6.21 3.86
CA PHE A 148 21.30 -5.25 3.37
C PHE A 148 21.98 -3.97 2.85
N SER A 149 21.60 -3.53 1.65
CA SER A 149 22.10 -2.29 1.04
C SER A 149 20.94 -1.41 0.58
N ALA A 150 21.15 -0.10 0.61
CA ALA A 150 20.15 0.90 0.24
C ALA A 150 20.80 2.07 -0.48
N SER A 151 20.10 2.61 -1.48
CA SER A 151 20.50 3.81 -2.21
C SER A 151 19.27 4.61 -2.61
N TRP A 152 19.35 5.93 -2.52
CA TRP A 152 18.34 6.81 -3.09
C TRP A 152 18.29 6.63 -4.61
N THR A 153 17.10 6.50 -5.17
CA THR A 153 16.93 6.54 -6.62
C THR A 153 16.87 8.00 -7.08
N THR A 154 17.34 8.25 -8.30
CA THR A 154 17.20 9.54 -8.97
C THR A 154 15.75 9.81 -9.41
N HIS A 155 14.88 8.80 -9.35
CA HIS A 155 13.47 8.90 -9.71
C HIS A 155 12.63 9.35 -8.51
N GLN A 156 12.29 10.64 -8.46
CA GLN A 156 11.45 11.21 -7.41
C GLN A 156 9.99 10.72 -7.43
N THR A 157 9.58 9.91 -8.41
CA THR A 157 8.16 9.62 -8.62
C THR A 157 7.91 8.16 -9.01
N LEU A 158 7.57 7.34 -8.02
CA LEU A 158 6.53 6.33 -8.24
C LEU A 158 5.21 7.11 -8.29
N THR A 159 4.88 7.65 -9.46
CA THR A 159 3.63 8.39 -9.66
C THR A 159 2.43 7.51 -9.35
N ASN A 160 1.38 8.16 -8.88
CA ASN A 160 0.10 7.57 -8.52
C ASN A 160 -0.64 7.14 -9.80
N SER A 161 -0.28 6.01 -10.40
CA SER A 161 -1.15 5.37 -11.39
C SER A 161 -2.33 4.75 -10.65
N SER A 162 -3.35 5.55 -10.40
CA SER A 162 -4.72 5.08 -10.39
C SER A 162 -4.96 4.44 -11.75
N SER A 163 -5.00 3.12 -11.82
CA SER A 163 -5.47 2.40 -13.01
C SER A 163 -6.96 2.70 -13.21
N ALA A 164 -7.25 3.84 -13.81
CA ALA A 164 -8.55 4.14 -14.39
C ALA A 164 -8.57 3.48 -15.78
N SER A 165 -9.28 2.37 -15.88
CA SER A 165 -9.64 1.76 -17.15
C SER A 165 -10.53 2.72 -17.93
N SER A 166 -10.04 3.29 -19.03
CA SER A 166 -10.89 4.04 -19.95
C SER A 166 -10.27 4.14 -21.35
N GLY A 167 -10.86 3.36 -22.26
CA GLY A 167 -11.24 3.76 -23.61
C GLY A 167 -10.15 4.22 -24.57
N THR A 168 -9.62 3.28 -25.36
CA THR A 168 -8.91 3.60 -26.61
C THR A 168 -9.87 4.23 -27.61
N SER A 169 -9.66 5.51 -27.91
CA SER A 169 -10.20 6.18 -29.09
C SER A 169 -9.14 7.09 -29.67
N SER A 170 -8.55 6.69 -30.81
CA SER A 170 -8.08 7.62 -31.84
C SER A 170 -7.95 6.88 -33.16
N ALA A 171 -8.70 7.38 -34.13
CA ALA A 171 -8.86 6.89 -35.48
C ALA A 171 -7.69 7.32 -36.38
N SER A 172 -7.46 6.57 -37.47
CA SER A 172 -7.16 7.15 -38.79
C SER A 172 -7.30 6.13 -39.93
N SER A 173 -8.29 6.41 -40.78
CA SER A 173 -8.35 6.37 -42.27
C SER A 173 -8.05 5.11 -43.11
N THR A 174 -9.12 4.74 -43.85
CA THR A 174 -9.26 4.51 -45.32
C THR A 174 -9.25 3.11 -45.94
N THR A 175 -10.42 2.83 -46.55
CA THR A 175 -10.75 2.20 -47.84
C THR A 175 -10.96 0.68 -48.00
N ALA A 176 -12.24 0.37 -48.31
CA ALA A 176 -12.76 -0.47 -49.40
C ALA A 176 -13.30 -1.90 -49.11
N SER A 177 -14.65 -1.95 -49.13
CA SER A 177 -15.52 -2.87 -49.89
C SER A 177 -15.79 -4.33 -49.48
N ALA A 178 -17.11 -4.60 -49.48
CA ALA A 178 -17.85 -5.81 -49.85
C ALA A 178 -18.23 -6.87 -48.78
N SER A 179 -19.52 -6.78 -48.40
CA SER A 179 -20.54 -7.84 -48.46
C SER A 179 -20.30 -9.22 -47.82
N SER A 180 -21.07 -9.56 -46.77
CA SER A 180 -22.23 -10.48 -46.86
C SER A 180 -22.72 -10.98 -45.48
N THR A 181 -24.04 -10.80 -45.28
CA THR A 181 -25.07 -11.73 -44.76
C THR A 181 -24.92 -12.50 -43.45
N SER A 182 -26.05 -12.48 -42.72
CA SER A 182 -26.58 -13.41 -41.69
C SER A 182 -26.04 -13.33 -40.26
N THR A 183 -26.77 -13.62 -39.18
CA THR A 183 -28.18 -13.55 -38.75
C THR A 183 -28.10 -13.91 -37.24
N GLN A 184 -29.06 -13.46 -36.44
CA GLN A 184 -29.53 -14.04 -35.17
C GLN A 184 -28.89 -13.61 -33.83
N LYS A 185 -29.78 -12.99 -33.04
CA LYS A 185 -30.12 -13.22 -31.63
C LYS A 185 -29.09 -12.88 -30.56
N SER A 186 -29.45 -11.88 -29.75
CA SER A 186 -29.42 -12.05 -28.30
C SER A 186 -30.63 -11.36 -27.69
N ASP A 187 -31.41 -12.20 -27.02
CA ASP A 187 -32.64 -11.91 -26.30
C ASP A 187 -32.36 -10.99 -25.12
N ALA A 188 -33.28 -10.08 -24.88
CA ALA A 188 -33.34 -9.28 -23.67
C ALA A 188 -34.43 -9.86 -22.76
N SER A 189 -34.16 -9.85 -21.46
CA SER A 189 -35.12 -9.57 -20.38
C SER A 189 -35.37 -10.67 -19.35
N LEU A 190 -35.05 -10.29 -18.11
CA LEU A 190 -35.75 -10.49 -16.84
C LEU A 190 -36.84 -11.59 -16.73
N LYS A 191 -36.77 -12.38 -15.64
CA LYS A 191 -37.66 -12.22 -14.45
C LYS A 191 -37.52 -13.36 -13.43
N ASN A 192 -37.46 -12.95 -12.16
CA ASN A 192 -38.08 -13.51 -10.95
C ASN A 192 -38.50 -15.00 -10.95
N LYS A 193 -38.09 -15.73 -9.90
CA LYS A 193 -39.00 -16.07 -8.78
C LYS A 193 -38.32 -16.80 -7.63
N ALA A 194 -38.85 -16.50 -6.45
CA ALA A 194 -38.58 -17.09 -5.15
C ALA A 194 -38.82 -18.61 -5.10
N GLY A 195 -38.06 -19.28 -4.23
CA GLY A 195 -38.28 -20.66 -3.81
C GLY A 195 -37.96 -20.81 -2.33
N PHE A 196 -39.00 -20.72 -1.50
CA PHE A 196 -39.04 -21.13 -0.10
C PHE A 196 -39.10 -22.66 -0.06
N LEU A 197 -38.22 -23.33 0.69
CA LEU A 197 -38.42 -24.73 1.09
C LEU A 197 -38.05 -24.92 2.56
N THR A 198 -39.11 -25.16 3.32
CA THR A 198 -39.18 -25.72 4.67
C THR A 198 -38.56 -27.13 4.72
N GLY A 199 -37.88 -27.44 5.83
CA GLY A 199 -37.40 -28.80 6.11
C GLY A 199 -37.15 -28.99 7.61
N LEU A 200 -37.98 -29.83 8.22
CA LEU A 200 -38.08 -30.15 9.65
C LEU A 200 -36.89 -30.92 10.23
N GLY A 201 -36.59 -30.65 11.50
CA GLY A 201 -36.47 -31.65 12.58
C GLY A 201 -35.19 -32.48 12.69
N PHE A 202 -34.57 -32.51 13.88
CA PHE A 202 -34.74 -33.60 14.86
C PHE A 202 -33.93 -33.30 16.14
N PHE A 203 -34.61 -33.39 17.28
CA PHE A 203 -34.06 -33.57 18.62
C PHE A 203 -33.37 -34.95 18.71
N PHE A 204 -32.30 -35.08 19.51
CA PHE A 204 -32.27 -35.92 20.72
C PHE A 204 -30.89 -35.89 21.40
N ALA A 205 -30.97 -35.84 22.75
CA ALA A 205 -29.98 -36.18 23.79
C ALA A 205 -28.73 -35.31 23.95
#